data_AF-A0A1Z4JMF9-F1
#
_entry.id   AF-A0A1Z4JMF9-F1
#
_cell.length_a   1.000
_cell.length_b   1.000
_cell.length_c   1.000
_cell.angle_alpha   90.00
_cell.angle_beta   90.00
_cell.angle_gamma   90.00
#
_symmetry.space_group_name_H-M   'P 1'
#
loop_
_entity.id
_entity.type
_entity.pdbx_description
1 polymer ?
#
loop_
_entity_poly.entity_id
_entity_poly.type
_entity_poly.pdbx_seq_one_letter_code
_entity_poly.pdbx_strand_id
1 'polypeptide(L)'
;MHRQFYKHIQTPPKALIIVKGANHYSMTNQDNPRDPSRPTLNQPQAIATIARWSALFLRAHLLNDSVAFDRVYKRGNAHDRATTVTSEPPQSIRSHP
;
A
#
# COMPACT_ATOMS: atom_id res chain seq x y z
N MET A 1 5.20 -14.95 -2.02
CA MET A 1 6.42 -14.23 -2.46
C MET A 1 6.55 -12.82 -1.87
N HIS A 2 5.61 -11.87 -2.09
CA HIS A 2 5.77 -10.46 -1.66
C HIS A 2 6.03 -10.21 -0.16
N ARG A 3 5.46 -11.04 0.73
CA ARG A 3 5.66 -10.91 2.19
C ARG A 3 7.10 -11.21 2.65
N GLN A 4 7.89 -11.93 1.86
CA GLN A 4 9.30 -12.21 2.19
C GLN A 4 10.16 -10.95 1.99
N PHE A 5 10.02 -10.25 0.87
CA PHE A 5 10.71 -8.98 0.62
C PHE A 5 10.37 -7.91 1.66
N TYR A 6 9.10 -7.83 2.07
CA TYR A 6 8.68 -6.88 3.11
C TYR A 6 9.43 -7.07 4.45
N LYS A 7 9.81 -8.30 4.79
CA LYS A 7 10.59 -8.58 6.01
C LYS A 7 12.03 -8.07 5.92
N HIS A 8 12.57 -7.88 4.72
CA HIS A 8 13.93 -7.37 4.52
C HIS A 8 14.02 -5.83 4.61
N ILE A 9 12.90 -5.10 4.55
CA ILE A 9 12.88 -3.66 4.81
C ILE A 9 12.93 -3.50 6.34
N GLN A 10 14.10 -3.15 6.89
CA GLN A 10 14.32 -3.19 8.34
C GLN A 10 13.75 -1.97 9.07
N THR A 11 13.84 -0.80 8.46
CA THR A 11 13.54 0.47 9.15
C THR A 11 12.14 0.95 8.79
N PRO A 12 11.22 1.10 9.77
CA PRO A 12 9.95 1.78 9.55
C PRO A 12 10.13 3.31 9.46
N PRO A 13 9.15 4.06 8.92
CA PRO A 13 7.82 3.62 8.52
C PRO A 13 7.79 2.80 7.21
N LYS A 14 7.01 1.72 7.19
CA LYS A 14 6.78 0.93 5.96
C LYS A 14 5.37 0.37 5.90
N ALA A 15 4.87 0.16 4.68
CA ALA A 15 3.59 -0.48 4.42
C ALA A 15 3.65 -1.33 3.13
N LEU A 16 3.14 -2.55 3.20
CA LEU A 16 2.87 -3.43 2.07
C LEU A 16 1.36 -3.44 1.80
N ILE A 17 1.01 -2.97 0.61
CA ILE A 17 -0.36 -2.99 0.09
C ILE A 17 -0.43 -4.00 -1.04
N ILE A 18 -1.29 -5.00 -0.89
CA ILE A 18 -1.56 -5.99 -1.94
C ILE A 18 -2.94 -5.70 -2.51
N VAL A 19 -3.02 -5.32 -3.78
CA VAL A 19 -4.28 -5.09 -4.49
C VAL A 19 -4.72 -6.38 -5.16
N LYS A 20 -5.82 -6.97 -4.70
CA LYS A 20 -6.39 -8.22 -5.22
C LYS A 20 -6.95 -7.99 -6.61
N GLY A 21 -6.67 -8.91 -7.52
CA GLY A 21 -7.14 -8.84 -8.91
C GLY A 21 -6.36 -7.86 -9.78
N ALA A 22 -5.39 -7.13 -9.24
CA ALA A 22 -4.43 -6.36 -10.02
C ALA A 22 -3.28 -7.26 -10.50
N ASN A 23 -2.80 -7.03 -11.72
CA ASN A 23 -1.56 -7.58 -12.27
C ASN A 23 -0.45 -6.52 -12.26
N HIS A 24 0.70 -6.82 -12.88
CA HIS A 24 1.83 -5.90 -12.95
C HIS A 24 1.50 -4.59 -13.66
N TYR A 25 0.72 -4.66 -14.74
CA TYR A 25 0.35 -3.50 -15.55
C TYR A 25 -0.82 -2.70 -14.97
N SER A 26 -1.45 -3.15 -13.89
CA SER A 26 -2.58 -2.46 -13.26
C SER A 26 -2.23 -1.08 -12.65
N MET A 27 -0.94 -0.71 -12.66
CA MET A 27 -0.43 0.61 -12.28
C MET A 27 -0.15 1.54 -13.46
N THR A 28 -0.32 1.09 -14.70
CA THR A 28 -0.10 1.88 -15.93
C THR A 28 -1.44 2.29 -16.55
N ASN A 29 -1.42 3.02 -17.66
CA ASN A 29 -2.64 3.41 -18.38
C ASN A 29 -3.27 2.25 -19.18
N GLN A 30 -2.51 1.20 -19.49
CA GLN A 30 -2.93 0.11 -20.37
C GLN A 30 -2.36 -1.24 -19.91
N ASP A 31 -3.18 -2.28 -19.94
CA ASP A 31 -2.72 -3.66 -19.73
C ASP A 31 -1.82 -4.11 -20.90
N ASN A 32 -1.00 -5.14 -20.67
CA ASN A 32 -0.22 -5.78 -21.71
C ASN A 32 -0.93 -7.07 -22.19
N PRO A 33 -1.39 -7.13 -23.45
CA PRO A 33 -2.01 -8.34 -24.01
C PRO A 33 -1.12 -9.58 -24.03
N ARG A 34 0.19 -9.46 -23.76
CA ARG A 34 1.11 -10.60 -23.67
C ARG A 34 1.39 -11.08 -22.24
N ASP A 35 0.95 -10.37 -21.20
CA ASP A 35 1.15 -10.80 -19.81
C ASP A 35 0.24 -12.00 -19.48
N PRO A 36 0.77 -13.18 -19.09
CA PRO A 36 -0.08 -14.31 -18.74
C PRO A 36 -0.97 -14.05 -17.51
N SER A 37 -0.62 -13.09 -16.64
CA SER A 37 -1.43 -12.69 -15.49
C SER A 37 -2.49 -11.68 -15.91
N ARG A 38 -3.71 -12.18 -16.12
CA ARG A 38 -4.86 -11.32 -16.46
C ARG A 38 -5.44 -10.66 -15.21
N PRO A 39 -5.66 -9.34 -15.23
CA PRO A 39 -6.28 -8.66 -14.11
C PRO A 39 -7.78 -9.00 -14.05
N THR A 40 -8.31 -9.13 -12.84
CA THR A 40 -9.76 -9.25 -12.58
C THR A 40 -10.34 -7.98 -11.98
N LEU A 41 -9.49 -7.09 -11.47
CA LEU A 41 -9.85 -5.74 -11.09
C LEU A 41 -9.77 -4.83 -12.31
N ASN A 42 -10.74 -3.92 -12.46
CA ASN A 42 -10.70 -3.01 -13.61
C ASN A 42 -9.53 -2.00 -13.49
N GLN A 43 -8.98 -1.60 -14.64
CA GLN A 43 -7.79 -0.76 -14.69
C GLN A 43 -7.95 0.57 -13.92
N PRO A 44 -9.04 1.35 -14.10
CA PRO A 44 -9.19 2.61 -13.38
C PRO A 44 -9.31 2.45 -11.86
N GLN A 45 -9.98 1.39 -11.37
CA GLN A 45 -10.07 1.11 -9.94
C GLN A 45 -8.71 0.69 -9.38
N ALA A 46 -7.93 -0.10 -10.12
CA ALA A 46 -6.60 -0.49 -9.68
C ALA A 46 -5.68 0.74 -9.53
N ILE A 47 -5.63 1.60 -10.55
CA ILE A 47 -4.88 2.87 -10.52
C ILE A 47 -5.33 3.73 -9.34
N ALA A 48 -6.64 3.97 -9.20
CA ALA A 48 -7.18 4.80 -8.12
C ALA A 48 -6.88 4.22 -6.73
N THR A 49 -6.91 2.89 -6.60
CA THR A 49 -6.60 2.21 -5.34
C THR A 49 -5.12 2.36 -4.99
N ILE A 50 -4.22 2.12 -5.93
CA ILE A 50 -2.77 2.29 -5.74
C ILE A 50 -2.46 3.74 -5.39
N ALA A 51 -2.96 4.70 -6.18
CA ALA A 51 -2.75 6.13 -5.95
C ALA A 51 -3.28 6.58 -4.57
N ARG A 52 -4.45 6.09 -4.15
CA ARG A 52 -5.01 6.40 -2.83
C ARG A 52 -4.08 5.94 -1.70
N TRP A 53 -3.57 4.70 -1.78
CA TRP A 53 -2.69 4.17 -0.76
C TRP A 53 -1.33 4.88 -0.73
N SER A 54 -0.77 5.22 -1.89
CA SER A 54 0.42 6.07 -1.98
C SER A 54 0.19 7.44 -1.36
N ALA A 55 -0.93 8.10 -1.68
CA ALA A 55 -1.26 9.41 -1.14
C ALA A 55 -1.48 9.38 0.38
N LEU A 56 -2.15 8.35 0.91
CA LEU A 56 -2.32 8.19 2.35
C LEU A 56 -0.99 8.04 3.08
N PHE A 57 -0.07 7.23 2.54
CA PHE A 57 1.27 7.07 3.13
C PHE A 57 2.04 8.39 3.11
N LEU A 58 2.04 9.11 1.97
CA LEU A 58 2.73 10.40 1.86
C LEU A 58 2.13 11.47 2.78
N ARG A 59 0.79 11.60 2.84
CA ARG A 59 0.11 12.54 3.74
C ARG A 59 0.45 12.28 5.20
N ALA A 60 0.48 11.01 5.61
CA ALA A 60 0.81 10.63 6.98
C ALA A 60 2.21 11.10 7.42
N HIS A 61 3.19 11.10 6.51
CA HIS A 61 4.60 11.37 6.86
C HIS A 61 5.15 12.72 6.41
N LEU A 62 4.56 13.34 5.39
CA LEU A 62 5.01 14.62 4.86
C LEU A 62 4.15 15.80 5.34
N LEU A 63 2.90 15.54 5.73
CA LEU A 63 1.92 16.57 6.06
C LEU A 63 1.36 16.45 7.49
N ASN A 64 1.90 15.52 8.30
CA ASN A 64 1.41 15.23 9.66
C ASN A 64 -0.10 14.94 9.71
N ASP A 65 -0.65 14.34 8.65
CA ASP A 65 -2.07 14.05 8.55
C ASP A 65 -2.44 12.84 9.41
N SER A 66 -3.05 13.12 10.58
CA SER A 66 -3.43 12.09 11.56
C SER A 66 -4.49 11.13 11.04
N VAL A 67 -5.39 11.58 10.17
CA VAL A 67 -6.43 10.74 9.56
C VAL A 67 -5.80 9.76 8.58
N ALA A 68 -4.85 10.24 7.77
CA ALA A 68 -4.09 9.38 6.86
C ALA A 68 -3.21 8.39 7.62
N PHE A 69 -2.55 8.82 8.70
CA PHE A 69 -1.77 7.96 9.58
C PHE A 69 -2.62 6.83 10.18
N ASP A 70 -3.78 7.17 10.75
CA ASP A 70 -4.71 6.19 11.31
C ASP A 70 -5.22 5.21 10.24
N ARG A 71 -5.43 5.70 9.02
CA ARG A 71 -5.86 4.86 7.91
C ARG A 71 -4.80 3.82 7.55
N VAL A 72 -3.52 4.21 7.49
CA VAL A 72 -2.42 3.30 7.14
C VAL A 72 -2.15 2.31 8.27
N TYR A 73 -2.02 2.78 9.52
CA TYR A 73 -1.43 1.98 10.59
C TYR A 73 -2.43 1.36 11.57
N LYS A 74 -3.65 1.88 11.69
CA LYS A 74 -4.66 1.39 12.65
C LYS A 74 -5.83 0.69 11.96
N ARG A 75 -6.34 1.27 10.88
CA ARG A 75 -7.57 0.79 10.21
C ARG A 75 -7.33 -0.14 9.02
N GLY A 76 -6.17 -0.03 8.38
CA GLY A 76 -5.82 -0.83 7.20
C GLY A 76 -6.93 -0.85 6.15
N ASN A 77 -7.29 -2.04 5.68
CA ASN A 77 -8.24 -2.27 4.59
C ASN A 77 -9.72 -2.33 5.03
N ALA A 78 -10.09 -1.87 6.23
CA ALA A 78 -11.45 -2.03 6.77
C ALA A 78 -12.59 -1.50 5.87
N HIS A 79 -12.31 -0.59 4.93
CA HIS A 79 -13.28 -0.11 3.93
C HIS A 79 -12.81 -0.29 2.48
N ASP A 80 -11.82 -1.15 2.25
CA ASP A 80 -11.24 -1.41 0.93
C ASP A 80 -10.96 -2.92 0.78
N ARG A 81 -12.01 -3.68 0.46
CA ARG A 81 -11.92 -5.16 0.38
C ARG A 81 -11.00 -5.66 -0.74
N ALA A 82 -10.71 -4.80 -1.71
CA ALA A 82 -9.79 -5.07 -2.80
C ALA A 82 -8.32 -5.05 -2.33
N THR A 83 -8.02 -4.60 -1.11
CA THR A 83 -6.64 -4.57 -0.62
C THR A 83 -6.40 -5.47 0.59
N THR A 84 -5.14 -5.85 0.78
CA THR A 84 -4.60 -6.35 2.05
C THR A 84 -3.49 -5.40 2.47
N VAL A 85 -3.47 -5.04 3.75
CA VAL A 85 -2.53 -4.05 4.30
C VAL A 85 -1.70 -4.72 5.39
N THR A 86 -0.39 -4.50 5.35
CA THR A 86 0.53 -4.85 6.44
C THR A 86 1.46 -3.67 6.62
N SER A 87 1.57 -3.12 7.82
CA SER A 87 2.24 -1.83 8.04
C SER A 87 2.91 -1.75 9.40
N GLU A 88 4.02 -1.03 9.47
CA GLU A 88 4.77 -0.73 10.69
C GLU A 88 4.98 0.80 10.81
N PRO A 89 4.47 1.45 11.87
CA PRO A 89 4.60 2.89 12.07
C PRO A 89 6.03 3.28 12.42
N PRO A 90 6.40 4.57 12.35
CA PRO A 90 7.71 5.04 12.82
C PRO A 90 7.98 4.50 14.23
N GLN A 91 9.19 4.01 14.48
CA GLN A 91 9.60 3.67 15.83
C GLN A 91 9.55 4.95 16.66
N SER A 92 8.92 4.90 17.84
CA SER A 92 9.14 5.95 18.82
C SER A 92 10.64 5.95 19.11
N ILE A 93 11.27 7.13 19.01
CA ILE A 93 12.63 7.30 19.50
C ILE A 93 12.54 6.97 20.99
N ARG A 94 13.01 5.79 21.39
CA ARG A 94 13.31 5.53 22.79
C ARG A 94 14.43 6.50 23.12
N SER A 95 14.10 7.59 23.80
CA SER A 95 15.08 8.34 24.58
C SER A 95 15.83 7.30 25.41
N HIS A 96 17.06 7.02 25.03
CA HIS A 96 17.94 6.18 25.83
C HIS A 96 18.14 6.93 27.16
N PRO A 97 17.98 6.26 28.31
CA PRO A 97 18.31 6.86 29.61
C PRO A 97 19.78 7.25 29.68
#